data_AF-A0A2W6BC08-F1
#
_entry.id   AF-A0A2W6BC08-F1
#
_cell.length_a   1.000
_cell.length_b   1.000
_cell.length_c   1.000
_cell.angle_alpha   90.00
_cell.angle_beta   90.00
_cell.angle_gamma   90.00
#
_symmetry.space_group_name_H-M   'P 1'
#
loop_
_entity.id
_entity.type
_entity.pdbx_description
1 polymer ?
#
loop_
_entity_poly.entity_id
_entity_poly.type
_entity_poly.pdbx_seq_one_letter_code
_entity_poly.pdbx_strand_id
1 'polypeptide(L)'
;MTGTLTRAELDAIIAAALDDGGLDYKRPSEGAFLVTLPGSRKLATMCWLVAGEHSLLVEAFVMRRPDENRERLHDFLLRRNGRMYGVAWSIDAAGDVFLVGRAPLHSVTAAEIDRLLGSVLTYADDTFNTLLEIGFASSIRREWAWRIDRGESVANLAAFARFADPAGQ
;
A
#
# COMPACT_ATOMS: atom_id res chain seq x y z
N MET A 1 14.33 -32.97 4.69
CA MET A 1 14.98 -31.85 5.42
C MET A 1 15.12 -30.71 4.43
N THR A 2 14.20 -29.74 4.47
CA THR A 2 14.29 -28.54 3.63
C THR A 2 15.45 -27.71 4.18
N GLY A 3 16.52 -27.57 3.39
CA GLY A 3 17.63 -26.68 3.76
C GLY A 3 17.09 -25.26 3.97
N THR A 4 17.60 -24.57 4.99
CA THR A 4 17.26 -23.15 5.17
C THR A 4 17.90 -22.37 4.02
N LEU A 5 17.09 -21.62 3.27
CA LEU A 5 17.58 -20.77 2.20
C LEU A 5 18.59 -19.76 2.78
N THR A 6 19.75 -19.67 2.13
CA THR A 6 20.74 -18.63 2.41
C THR A 6 20.21 -17.26 1.97
N ARG A 7 20.83 -16.19 2.48
CA ARG A 7 20.47 -14.81 2.08
C ARG A 7 20.64 -14.59 0.58
N ALA A 8 21.73 -15.07 0.00
CA ALA A 8 22.00 -14.94 -1.43
C ALA A 8 20.96 -15.65 -2.31
N GLU A 9 20.49 -16.84 -1.89
CA GLU A 9 19.44 -17.57 -2.58
C GLU A 9 18.10 -16.82 -2.51
N LEU A 10 17.74 -16.28 -1.34
CA LEU A 10 16.54 -15.47 -1.17
C LEU A 10 16.57 -14.23 -2.08
N ASP A 11 17.69 -13.51 -2.11
CA ASP A 11 17.83 -12.31 -2.92
C ASP A 11 17.74 -12.62 -4.41
N ALA A 12 18.30 -13.76 -4.85
CA ALA A 12 18.18 -14.21 -6.24
C ALA A 12 16.72 -14.56 -6.59
N ILE A 13 16.00 -15.25 -5.70
CA ILE A 13 14.59 -15.57 -5.89
C ILE A 13 13.74 -14.28 -5.96
N ILE A 14 14.00 -13.32 -5.07
CA ILE A 14 13.25 -12.06 -5.03
C ILE A 14 13.53 -11.25 -6.29
N ALA A 15 14.79 -11.03 -6.64
CA ALA A 15 15.15 -10.27 -7.84
C ALA A 15 14.54 -10.89 -9.10
N ALA A 16 14.67 -12.22 -9.29
CA ALA A 16 14.10 -12.90 -10.44
C ALA A 16 12.58 -12.74 -10.52
N ALA A 17 11.88 -12.87 -9.39
CA ALA A 17 10.42 -12.70 -9.35
C ALA A 17 9.98 -11.27 -9.71
N LEU A 18 10.74 -10.26 -9.27
CA LEU A 18 10.47 -8.86 -9.60
C LEU A 18 10.77 -8.54 -11.06
N ASP A 19 11.89 -9.06 -11.58
CA ASP A 19 12.30 -8.90 -12.97
C ASP A 19 11.29 -9.58 -13.93
N ASP A 20 10.88 -10.81 -13.62
CA ASP A 20 9.86 -11.56 -14.39
C ASP A 20 8.49 -10.86 -14.35
N GLY A 21 8.16 -10.23 -13.22
CA GLY A 21 6.96 -9.40 -13.05
C GLY A 21 7.04 -8.03 -13.72
N GLY A 22 8.20 -7.64 -14.25
CA GLY A 22 8.43 -6.33 -14.85
C GLY A 22 8.26 -5.17 -13.86
N LEU A 23 8.55 -5.40 -12.58
CA LEU A 23 8.38 -4.41 -11.53
C LEU A 23 9.65 -3.57 -11.35
N ASP A 24 9.48 -2.25 -11.24
CA ASP A 24 10.58 -1.37 -10.87
C ASP A 24 10.91 -1.52 -9.38
N TYR A 25 12.19 -1.72 -9.04
CA TYR A 25 12.63 -1.75 -7.65
C TYR A 25 14.02 -1.15 -7.45
N LYS A 26 14.29 -0.74 -6.20
CA LYS A 26 15.62 -0.40 -5.71
C LYS A 26 16.07 -1.47 -4.73
N ARG A 27 17.37 -1.78 -4.72
CA ARG A 27 18.00 -2.68 -3.74
C ARG A 27 19.02 -1.90 -2.89
N PRO A 28 18.56 -1.20 -1.84
CA PRO A 28 19.43 -0.34 -1.03
C PRO A 28 20.45 -1.11 -0.18
N SER A 29 20.19 -2.39 0.12
CA SER A 29 21.14 -3.28 0.81
C SER A 29 20.80 -4.74 0.52
N GLU A 30 21.67 -5.66 0.92
CA GLU A 30 21.41 -7.09 0.87
C GLU A 30 20.13 -7.44 1.67
N GLY A 31 19.27 -8.30 1.11
CA GLY A 31 18.00 -8.65 1.73
C GLY A 31 16.91 -7.60 1.64
N ALA A 32 17.15 -6.40 1.11
CA ALA A 32 16.17 -5.31 1.11
C ALA A 32 15.83 -4.83 -0.29
N PHE A 33 14.55 -4.90 -0.66
CA PHE A 33 14.02 -4.45 -1.94
C PHE A 33 12.88 -3.45 -1.70
N LEU A 34 12.97 -2.28 -2.33
CA LEU A 34 11.91 -1.28 -2.37
C LEU A 34 11.25 -1.33 -3.74
N VAL A 35 10.09 -1.98 -3.80
CA VAL A 35 9.32 -2.24 -5.02
C VAL A 35 8.32 -1.12 -5.26
N THR A 36 8.19 -0.71 -6.52
CA THR A 36 7.17 0.23 -6.98
C THR A 36 6.01 -0.54 -7.58
N LEU A 37 4.86 -0.54 -6.92
CA LEU A 37 3.63 -1.17 -7.42
C LEU A 37 2.74 -0.11 -8.08
N PRO A 38 2.53 -0.17 -9.41
CA PRO A 38 1.67 0.80 -10.12
C PRO A 38 0.20 0.51 -9.82
N GLY A 39 -0.52 1.52 -9.33
CA GLY A 39 -1.96 1.43 -9.04
C GLY A 39 -2.81 2.27 -9.99
N SER A 40 -4.12 1.99 -10.02
CA SER A 40 -5.07 2.72 -10.87
C SER A 40 -5.67 3.95 -10.18
N ARG A 41 -5.85 3.87 -8.85
CA ARG A 41 -6.41 4.93 -8.00
C ARG A 41 -5.29 5.60 -7.20
N LYS A 42 -4.39 4.80 -6.63
CA LYS A 42 -3.15 5.26 -6.00
C LYS A 42 -2.02 5.14 -7.02
N LEU A 43 -1.53 6.28 -7.52
CA LEU A 43 -0.52 6.35 -8.59
C LEU A 43 0.62 5.31 -8.45
N ALA A 44 1.18 5.20 -7.25
CA ALA A 44 2.11 4.13 -6.92
C ALA A 44 2.04 3.78 -5.43
N THR A 45 2.21 2.51 -5.11
CA THR A 45 2.39 1.98 -3.75
C THR A 45 3.81 1.48 -3.61
N MET A 46 4.56 2.08 -2.69
CA MET A 46 5.90 1.62 -2.36
C MET A 46 5.79 0.45 -1.39
N CYS A 47 6.41 -0.68 -1.73
CA CYS A 47 6.39 -1.90 -0.94
C CYS A 47 7.81 -2.38 -0.65
N TRP A 48 8.15 -2.46 0.63
CA TRP A 48 9.35 -3.12 1.11
C TRP A 48 9.18 -4.63 1.11
N LEU A 49 10.20 -5.33 0.61
CA LEU A 49 10.47 -6.73 0.88
C LEU A 49 11.81 -6.79 1.61
N VAL A 50 11.81 -7.17 2.89
CA VAL A 50 13.03 -7.22 3.72
C VAL A 50 13.22 -8.61 4.31
N ALA A 51 14.22 -9.33 3.80
CA ALA A 51 14.61 -10.65 4.26
C ALA A 51 15.42 -10.53 5.57
N GLY A 52 14.75 -10.73 6.70
CA GLY A 52 15.37 -10.81 8.02
C GLY A 52 15.98 -12.20 8.30
N GLU A 53 16.37 -12.44 9.55
CA GLU A 53 16.96 -13.72 9.98
C GLU A 53 15.98 -14.90 9.88
N HIS A 54 14.69 -14.66 10.11
CA HIS A 54 13.68 -15.74 10.22
C HIS A 54 12.49 -15.57 9.28
N SER A 55 12.30 -14.38 8.70
CA SER A 55 11.13 -14.07 7.89
C SER A 55 11.42 -13.00 6.85
N LEU A 56 10.67 -13.04 5.76
CA LEU A 56 10.51 -11.93 4.84
C LEU A 56 9.44 -10.98 5.39
N LEU A 57 9.82 -9.74 5.70
CA LEU A 57 8.89 -8.65 5.98
C LEU A 57 8.34 -8.11 4.66
N VAL A 58 7.04 -7.91 4.61
CA VAL A 58 6.35 -7.16 3.56
C VAL A 58 5.73 -5.93 4.21
N GLU A 59 6.08 -4.73 3.76
CA GLU A 59 5.57 -3.49 4.35
C GLU A 59 5.32 -2.43 3.27
N ALA A 60 4.10 -1.90 3.22
CA ALA A 60 3.74 -0.87 2.27
C ALA A 60 3.07 0.32 2.96
N PHE A 61 3.57 1.52 2.68
CA PHE A 61 2.94 2.76 3.11
C PHE A 61 1.74 3.07 2.22
N VAL A 62 0.57 3.27 2.82
CA VAL A 62 -0.68 3.53 2.09
C VAL A 62 -1.06 4.99 2.16
N MET A 63 -1.17 5.56 3.36
CA MET A 63 -1.50 6.98 3.54
C MET A 63 -0.97 7.54 4.85
N ARG A 64 -0.83 8.87 4.89
CA ARG A 64 -0.57 9.61 6.13
C ARG A 64 -1.73 9.44 7.09
N ARG A 65 -1.50 9.69 8.37
CA ARG A 65 -2.54 9.77 9.40
C ARG A 65 -3.75 10.58 8.89
N PRO A 66 -4.98 10.07 9.06
CA PRO A 66 -6.18 10.82 8.67
C PRO A 66 -6.38 12.09 9.53
N ASP A 67 -6.85 13.15 8.89
CA ASP A 67 -7.18 14.44 9.53
C ASP A 67 -8.43 14.32 10.42
N GLU A 68 -9.39 13.49 10.01
CA GLU A 68 -10.69 13.31 10.65
C GLU A 68 -11.14 11.85 10.68
N ASN A 69 -12.18 11.54 11.47
CA ASN A 69 -12.83 10.21 11.53
C ASN A 69 -11.89 9.01 11.79
N ARG A 70 -10.86 9.18 12.63
CA ARG A 70 -9.85 8.14 12.93
C ARG A 70 -10.46 6.81 13.36
N GLU A 71 -11.40 6.82 14.31
CA GLU A 71 -12.07 5.62 14.82
C GLU A 71 -12.80 4.87 13.72
N ARG A 72 -13.59 5.58 12.90
CA ARG A 72 -14.28 5.01 11.74
C ARG A 72 -13.31 4.41 10.73
N LEU A 73 -12.17 5.07 10.49
CA LEU A 73 -11.12 4.54 9.61
C LEU A 73 -10.53 3.27 10.20
N HIS A 74 -10.18 3.24 11.49
CA HIS A 74 -9.63 2.06 12.15
C HIS A 74 -10.61 0.87 12.11
N ASP A 75 -11.89 1.09 12.41
CA ASP A 75 -12.94 0.07 12.29
C ASP A 75 -13.03 -0.49 10.87
N PHE A 76 -12.98 0.40 9.88
CA PHE A 76 -12.99 0.03 8.47
C PHE A 76 -11.78 -0.84 8.10
N LEU A 77 -10.58 -0.52 8.59
CA LEU A 77 -9.37 -1.29 8.37
C LEU A 77 -9.42 -2.65 9.09
N LEU A 78 -9.75 -2.66 10.38
CA LEU A 78 -9.77 -3.88 11.21
C LEU A 78 -10.78 -4.90 10.71
N ARG A 79 -11.96 -4.47 10.26
CA ARG A 79 -12.98 -5.37 9.68
C ARG A 79 -12.51 -6.06 8.40
N ARG A 80 -11.50 -5.52 7.70
CA ARG A 80 -10.95 -6.13 6.46
C ARG A 80 -9.90 -7.19 6.75
N ASN A 81 -9.15 -7.06 7.85
CA ASN A 81 -8.07 -7.98 8.15
C ASN A 81 -8.49 -9.46 8.14
N GLY A 82 -9.72 -9.77 8.58
CA GLY A 82 -10.23 -11.15 8.63
C GLY A 82 -10.38 -11.87 7.29
N ARG A 83 -10.26 -11.16 6.15
CA ARG A 83 -10.37 -11.73 4.78
C ARG A 83 -9.14 -11.48 3.91
N MET A 84 -8.05 -10.99 4.50
CA MET A 84 -6.83 -10.63 3.78
C MET A 84 -5.82 -11.78 3.78
N TYR A 85 -4.97 -11.80 2.76
CA TYR A 85 -3.89 -12.75 2.62
C TYR A 85 -2.54 -12.06 2.82
N GLY A 86 -1.66 -12.70 3.60
CA GLY A 86 -0.23 -12.37 3.73
C GLY A 86 0.10 -11.06 4.45
N VAL A 87 -0.75 -10.05 4.35
CA VAL A 87 -0.61 -8.72 4.96
C VAL A 87 -1.89 -8.33 5.71
N ALA A 88 -1.73 -7.46 6.70
CA ALA A 88 -2.83 -6.86 7.45
C ALA A 88 -2.64 -5.34 7.54
N TRP A 89 -3.75 -4.62 7.70
CA TRP A 89 -3.73 -3.21 8.03
C TRP A 89 -3.10 -2.98 9.40
N SER A 90 -2.22 -1.99 9.47
CA SER A 90 -1.60 -1.53 10.71
C SER A 90 -1.44 -0.01 10.71
N ILE A 91 -1.18 0.54 11.89
CA ILE A 91 -0.86 1.95 12.08
C ILE A 91 0.44 2.08 12.86
N ASP A 92 1.23 3.10 12.55
CA ASP A 92 2.42 3.43 13.34
C ASP A 92 2.07 4.39 14.50
N ALA A 93 3.10 4.81 15.24
CA ALA A 93 2.94 5.76 16.35
C ALA A 93 2.47 7.16 15.90
N ALA A 94 2.79 7.56 14.66
CA ALA A 94 2.29 8.81 14.08
C ALA A 94 0.83 8.70 13.63
N GLY A 95 0.32 7.48 13.50
CA GLY A 95 -1.01 7.15 13.00
C GLY A 95 -1.06 6.98 11.47
N ASP A 96 0.09 6.90 10.81
CA ASP A 96 0.17 6.59 9.38
C ASP A 96 -0.25 5.14 9.14
N VAL A 97 -0.86 4.89 7.98
CA VAL A 97 -1.50 3.62 7.65
C VAL A 97 -0.63 2.80 6.73
N PHE A 98 -0.43 1.54 7.11
CA PHE A 98 0.40 0.58 6.39
C PHE A 98 -0.32 -0.74 6.15
N LEU A 99 0.14 -1.48 5.14
CA LEU A 99 -0.05 -2.92 5.01
C LEU A 99 1.23 -3.61 5.46
N VAL A 100 1.15 -4.53 6.43
CA VAL A 100 2.30 -5.22 6.99
C VAL A 100 2.06 -6.72 7.05
N GLY A 101 3.05 -7.49 6.64
CA GLY A 101 3.02 -8.95 6.62
C GLY A 101 4.38 -9.57 6.91
N ARG A 102 4.38 -10.84 7.30
CA ARG A 102 5.60 -11.64 7.43
C ARG A 102 5.38 -13.03 6.84
N ALA A 103 6.32 -13.48 6.02
CA ALA A 103 6.34 -14.83 5.49
C ALA A 103 7.58 -15.58 5.98
N PRO A 104 7.47 -16.86 6.36
CA PRO A 104 8.65 -17.65 6.73
C PRO A 104 9.58 -17.82 5.52
N LEU A 105 10.90 -17.85 5.73
CA LEU A 105 11.86 -17.85 4.63
C LEU A 105 11.68 -19.04 3.66
N HIS A 106 11.28 -20.20 4.16
CA HIS A 106 11.06 -21.39 3.32
C HIS A 106 9.88 -21.26 2.35
N SER A 107 8.95 -20.32 2.57
CA SER A 107 7.82 -20.08 1.66
C SER A 107 8.14 -19.04 0.58
N VAL A 108 9.31 -18.40 0.65
CA VAL A 108 9.73 -17.38 -0.32
C VAL A 108 10.03 -18.05 -1.65
N THR A 109 9.08 -17.91 -2.56
CA THR A 109 9.11 -18.40 -3.95
C THR A 109 8.59 -17.30 -4.85
N ALA A 110 8.89 -17.36 -6.15
CA ALA A 110 8.36 -16.37 -7.10
C ALA A 110 6.83 -16.25 -7.03
N ALA A 111 6.13 -17.38 -6.95
CA ALA A 111 4.67 -17.40 -6.84
C ALA A 111 4.15 -16.80 -5.50
N GLU A 112 4.90 -16.94 -4.41
CA GLU A 112 4.51 -16.33 -3.13
C GLU A 112 4.78 -14.82 -3.12
N ILE A 113 5.88 -14.39 -3.72
CA ILE A 113 6.19 -12.96 -3.88
C ILE A 113 5.11 -12.28 -4.73
N ASP A 114 4.73 -12.88 -5.86
CA ASP A 114 3.64 -12.41 -6.71
C ASP A 114 2.33 -12.29 -5.92
N ARG A 115 1.94 -13.33 -5.17
CA ARG A 115 0.73 -13.29 -4.32
C ARG A 115 0.77 -12.18 -3.28
N LEU A 116 1.91 -11.97 -2.61
CA LEU A 116 2.08 -10.93 -1.60
C LEU A 116 1.99 -9.54 -2.20
N LEU A 117 2.71 -9.27 -3.29
CA LEU A 117 2.71 -7.98 -3.97
C LEU A 117 1.35 -7.67 -4.61
N GLY A 118 0.72 -8.66 -5.23
CA GLY A 118 -0.65 -8.55 -5.75
C GLY A 118 -1.63 -8.21 -4.63
N SER A 119 -1.53 -8.88 -3.48
CA SER A 119 -2.36 -8.56 -2.31
C SER A 119 -2.15 -7.12 -1.82
N VAL A 120 -0.89 -6.67 -1.70
CA VAL A 120 -0.57 -5.28 -1.32
C VAL A 120 -1.19 -4.30 -2.31
N LEU A 121 -0.99 -4.51 -3.62
CA LEU A 121 -1.51 -3.63 -4.65
C LEU A 121 -3.04 -3.57 -4.62
N THR A 122 -3.72 -4.71 -4.60
CA THR A 122 -5.17 -4.78 -4.54
C THR A 122 -5.72 -4.07 -3.31
N TYR A 123 -5.18 -4.36 -2.12
CA TYR A 123 -5.71 -3.80 -0.88
C TYR A 123 -5.46 -2.29 -0.78
N ALA A 124 -4.28 -1.81 -1.21
CA ALA A 124 -3.98 -0.39 -1.23
C ALA A 124 -4.82 0.35 -2.28
N ASP A 125 -4.88 -0.16 -3.51
CA ASP A 125 -5.53 0.53 -4.62
C ASP A 125 -7.06 0.55 -4.48
N ASP A 126 -7.68 -0.59 -4.16
CA ASP A 126 -9.15 -0.69 -4.07
C ASP A 126 -9.74 0.11 -2.90
N THR A 127 -8.97 0.29 -1.83
CA THR A 127 -9.45 1.04 -0.66
C THR A 127 -9.08 2.51 -0.68
N PHE A 128 -8.15 2.94 -1.55
CA PHE A 128 -7.54 4.27 -1.50
C PHE A 128 -8.55 5.41 -1.41
N ASN A 129 -9.51 5.47 -2.34
CA ASN A 129 -10.51 6.54 -2.37
C ASN A 129 -11.39 6.51 -1.11
N THR A 130 -11.77 5.33 -0.62
CA THR A 130 -12.57 5.23 0.60
C THR A 130 -11.80 5.69 1.83
N LEU A 131 -10.49 5.42 1.89
CA LEU A 131 -9.66 5.91 2.98
C LEU A 131 -9.56 7.45 2.95
N LEU A 132 -9.42 8.04 1.76
CA LEU A 132 -9.42 9.49 1.57
C LEU A 132 -10.76 10.14 1.93
N GLU A 133 -11.86 9.49 1.56
CA GLU A 133 -13.21 9.92 1.91
C GLU A 133 -13.49 9.89 3.40
N ILE A 134 -12.97 8.89 4.12
CA ILE A 134 -13.14 8.82 5.57
C ILE A 134 -12.23 9.85 6.24
N GLY A 135 -10.95 9.88 5.86
CA GLY A 135 -9.89 10.56 6.60
C GLY A 135 -9.62 12.01 6.22
N PHE A 136 -10.06 12.46 5.04
CA PHE A 136 -9.66 13.76 4.48
C PHE A 136 -10.78 14.51 3.76
N ALA A 137 -12.06 14.14 3.94
CA ALA A 137 -13.17 14.73 3.19
C ALA A 137 -13.23 16.26 3.30
N SER A 138 -13.02 16.81 4.49
CA SER A 138 -13.01 18.25 4.72
C SER A 138 -11.84 18.95 4.03
N SER A 139 -10.66 18.34 4.03
CA SER A 139 -9.47 18.86 3.33
C SER A 139 -9.65 18.82 1.81
N ILE A 140 -10.25 17.75 1.28
CA ILE A 140 -10.59 17.61 -0.14
C ILE A 140 -11.62 18.66 -0.58
N ARG A 141 -12.67 18.91 0.22
CA ARG A 141 -13.65 19.97 -0.05
C ARG A 141 -13.00 21.35 -0.15
N ARG A 142 -12.09 21.68 0.78
CA ARG A 142 -11.38 22.97 0.77
C ARG A 142 -10.48 23.11 -0.45
N GLU A 143 -9.72 22.06 -0.79
CA GLU A 143 -8.87 22.04 -1.98
C GLU A 143 -9.69 22.19 -3.26
N TRP A 144 -10.83 21.49 -3.36
CA TRP A 144 -11.74 21.63 -4.50
C TRP A 144 -12.21 23.07 -4.69
N ALA A 145 -12.76 23.68 -3.64
CA ALA A 145 -13.25 25.06 -3.68
C ALA A 145 -12.14 26.05 -4.05
N TRP A 146 -10.93 25.87 -3.50
CA TRP A 146 -9.77 26.70 -3.81
C TRP A 146 -9.36 26.60 -5.29
N ARG A 147 -9.42 25.40 -5.89
CA ARG A 147 -9.10 25.22 -7.31
C ARG A 147 -10.11 25.89 -8.23
N ILE A 148 -11.40 25.75 -7.92
CA ILE A 148 -12.48 26.39 -8.69
C ILE A 148 -12.33 27.92 -8.66
N ASP A 149 -12.10 28.51 -7.48
CA ASP A 149 -11.91 29.96 -7.32
C ASP A 149 -10.75 30.51 -8.17
N ARG A 150 -9.70 29.69 -8.38
CA ARG A 150 -8.49 30.07 -9.12
C ARG A 150 -8.47 29.61 -10.59
N GLY A 151 -9.51 28.90 -11.05
CA GLY A 151 -9.53 28.31 -12.38
C GLY A 151 -8.52 27.16 -12.58
N GLU A 152 -8.08 26.53 -11.50
CA GLU A 152 -7.16 25.39 -11.51
C GLU A 152 -7.89 24.07 -11.80
N SER A 153 -7.18 23.09 -12.38
CA SER A 153 -7.78 21.80 -12.76
C SER A 153 -8.13 20.91 -11.54
N VAL A 154 -9.36 20.39 -11.51
CA VAL A 154 -9.85 19.41 -10.51
C VAL A 154 -9.80 17.96 -10.99
N ALA A 155 -9.13 17.67 -12.11
CA ALA A 155 -9.11 16.32 -12.71
C ALA A 155 -8.67 15.22 -11.72
N ASN A 156 -7.65 15.50 -10.89
CA ASN A 156 -7.16 14.55 -9.88
C ASN A 156 -8.08 14.39 -8.66
N LEU A 157 -9.08 15.27 -8.52
CA LEU A 157 -10.10 15.19 -7.47
C LEU A 157 -11.41 14.60 -7.98
N ALA A 158 -11.53 14.32 -9.29
CA ALA A 158 -12.79 13.91 -9.92
C ALA A 158 -13.47 12.72 -9.22
N ALA A 159 -12.68 11.77 -8.68
CA ALA A 159 -13.19 10.64 -7.90
C ALA A 159 -13.98 11.04 -6.64
N PHE A 160 -13.82 12.26 -6.16
CA PHE A 160 -14.41 12.81 -4.94
C PHE A 160 -15.53 13.82 -5.19
N ALA A 161 -15.84 14.12 -6.46
CA ALA A 161 -16.81 15.15 -6.87
C ALA A 161 -18.15 15.03 -6.11
N ARG A 162 -18.64 13.80 -5.90
CA ARG A 162 -19.90 13.49 -5.19
C ARG A 162 -20.07 14.14 -3.81
N PHE A 163 -18.99 14.45 -3.11
CA PHE A 163 -19.04 15.12 -1.79
C PHE A 163 -18.16 16.37 -1.73
N ALA A 164 -17.35 16.61 -2.75
CA ALA A 164 -16.43 17.74 -2.84
C ALA A 164 -16.99 18.89 -3.67
N ASP A 165 -17.80 18.60 -4.69
CA ASP A 165 -18.38 19.59 -5.59
C ASP A 165 -19.62 20.25 -4.96
N PRO A 166 -19.57 21.57 -4.65
CA PRO A 166 -20.72 22.29 -4.14
C PRO A 166 -21.88 22.38 -5.15
N ALA A 167 -21.59 22.30 -6.46
CA ALA A 167 -22.57 22.40 -7.53
C ALA A 167 -23.18 21.05 -7.93
N GLY A 168 -22.68 19.95 -7.38
CA GLY A 168 -23.17 18.59 -7.61
C GLY A 168 -24.23 18.09 -6.61
N GLN A 169 -24.77 18.99 -5.78
CA GLN A 169 -25.93 18.75 -4.89
C GLN A 169 -27.22 19.24 -5.53
#